data_AF-A0A0S9F9L8-F1
#
_entry.id   AF-A0A0S9F9L8-F1
#
_cell.length_a   1.000
_cell.length_b   1.000
_cell.length_c   1.000
_cell.angle_alpha   90.00
_cell.angle_beta   90.00
_cell.angle_gamma   90.00
#
_symmetry.space_group_name_H-M   'P 1'
#
loop_
_entity.id
_entity.type
_entity.pdbx_description
1 polymer ?
#
loop_
_entity_poly.entity_id
_entity_poly.type
_entity_poly.pdbx_seq_one_letter_code
_entity_poly.pdbx_strand_id
1 'polypeptide(L)'
;MTCAALLASCGGGSSDGGDVGPAPGVQQYPGGVWSGTVGTGALQRQVFGYIDPGPTGTGGEFYLAREAASSAGYDGLYGRLNVDRTTVLATGVTYFSVRDGKFATNVTLRGTASASATTGRTNAISGNYSDPVATAAATGSTTTFKLNYSDLNNHPARLSLMEGTYRGGGVFGGNWVLSITAQGALTGSVGACTVTGTVIPRASDSAVYGVSMNLSGNETLCAGAGTTQAGVAVLKFDVSATERSGIWMMTRNATGPANTFVLEGKADSPNNPTPAPTAQSAAGNWTGTVSGSGATSVSAAVLPDGGYFFYRPIGAGYDALYGTLLVTPGSSLVSSNDGAYFNHQNPLATQYTESMVLSGDARTGVSFAGTYANPAQGSAATSFSMVPDTTFPYNALLSSSVARLAGTYSSPSIGFGGTSMSLTLNALGEIKGTTSNGCALTGVVTAYEGGGNNLYRVQNLAYTGGGCPFNSSPNQTGVASARFDAAGQAVTGLRVLTAARTLTGQRFQTIFIGTR
;
A
#
# COMPACT_ATOMS: atom_id res chain seq x y z
N MET A 1 21.45 -32.95 -52.19
CA MET A 1 20.17 -33.42 -51.63
C MET A 1 19.92 -32.66 -50.35
N THR A 2 19.03 -31.68 -50.41
CA THR A 2 18.68 -30.79 -49.31
C THR A 2 17.18 -30.94 -49.09
N CYS A 3 16.78 -31.46 -47.93
CA CYS A 3 15.38 -31.64 -47.56
C CYS A 3 14.97 -30.46 -46.68
N ALA A 4 14.12 -29.59 -47.19
CA ALA A 4 13.50 -28.51 -46.44
C ALA A 4 12.31 -29.07 -45.64
N ALA A 5 12.32 -28.90 -44.32
CA ALA A 5 11.18 -29.19 -43.46
C ALA A 5 10.21 -28.00 -43.50
N LEU A 6 8.97 -28.23 -43.92
CA LEU A 6 7.89 -27.25 -43.88
C LEU A 6 7.46 -26.98 -42.43
N LEU A 7 7.57 -25.72 -42.03
CA LEU A 7 6.87 -25.14 -40.89
C LEU A 7 5.36 -25.13 -41.19
N ALA A 8 4.57 -25.89 -40.45
CA ALA A 8 3.12 -25.76 -40.46
C ALA A 8 2.74 -24.49 -39.67
N SER A 9 2.32 -23.47 -40.40
CA SER A 9 1.71 -22.25 -39.87
C SER A 9 0.32 -22.57 -39.30
N CYS A 10 0.10 -22.36 -38.00
CA CYS A 10 -1.25 -22.27 -37.42
C CYS A 10 -1.84 -20.87 -37.69
N GLY A 11 -2.15 -20.58 -38.95
CA GLY A 11 -2.95 -19.44 -39.38
C GLY A 11 -4.32 -19.95 -39.81
N GLY A 12 -5.34 -19.75 -38.98
CA GLY A 12 -6.73 -20.10 -39.29
C GLY A 12 -7.52 -18.85 -39.67
N GLY A 13 -7.51 -18.51 -40.95
CA GLY A 13 -8.55 -17.68 -41.56
C GLY A 13 -9.51 -18.59 -42.32
N SER A 14 -10.81 -18.48 -42.05
CA SER A 14 -11.84 -18.91 -42.99
C SER A 14 -13.02 -17.95 -42.89
N SER A 15 -13.29 -17.28 -44.00
CA SER A 15 -14.61 -16.75 -44.34
C SER A 15 -15.56 -17.92 -44.62
N ASP A 16 -16.77 -17.85 -44.06
CA ASP A 16 -18.07 -18.13 -44.71
C ASP A 16 -19.12 -18.61 -43.71
N GLY A 17 -20.14 -17.75 -43.50
CA GLY A 17 -21.55 -18.12 -43.34
C GLY A 17 -21.98 -19.03 -42.19
N GLY A 18 -22.36 -18.42 -41.07
CA GLY A 18 -23.21 -19.01 -40.03
C GLY A 18 -22.60 -18.86 -38.64
N ASP A 19 -23.23 -18.07 -37.77
CA ASP A 19 -22.95 -18.03 -36.33
C ASP A 19 -23.28 -19.37 -35.68
N VAL A 20 -22.47 -20.40 -35.94
CA VAL A 20 -22.46 -21.65 -35.19
C VAL A 20 -21.23 -21.64 -34.31
N GLY A 21 -21.46 -21.40 -33.01
CA GLY A 21 -20.44 -21.62 -31.99
C GLY A 21 -19.91 -23.06 -32.03
N PRO A 22 -18.71 -23.31 -31.48
CA PRO A 22 -18.06 -24.62 -31.57
C PRO A 22 -18.96 -25.73 -31.00
N ALA A 23 -18.88 -26.92 -31.60
CA ALA A 23 -19.65 -28.07 -31.16
C ALA A 23 -19.44 -28.35 -29.65
N PRO A 24 -20.50 -28.71 -28.89
CA PRO A 24 -20.35 -29.12 -27.50
C PRO A 24 -19.32 -30.24 -27.35
N GLY A 25 -18.38 -30.09 -26.40
CA GLY A 25 -17.34 -31.10 -26.12
C GLY A 25 -15.99 -30.89 -26.82
N VAL A 26 -15.78 -29.76 -27.48
CA VAL A 26 -14.47 -29.40 -28.06
C VAL A 26 -13.46 -28.99 -26.97
N GLN A 27 -12.21 -29.43 -27.15
CA GLN A 27 -11.08 -29.10 -26.28
C GLN A 27 -10.89 -27.59 -26.14
N GLN A 28 -10.85 -27.11 -24.90
CA GLN A 28 -10.56 -25.72 -24.56
C GLN A 28 -9.06 -25.54 -24.22
N TYR A 29 -8.56 -24.33 -24.49
CA TYR A 29 -7.15 -23.97 -24.34
C TYR A 29 -7.06 -22.69 -23.50
N PRO A 30 -6.92 -22.83 -22.16
CA PRO A 30 -7.08 -21.70 -21.24
C PRO A 30 -5.84 -20.80 -21.12
N GLY A 31 -4.80 -21.00 -21.93
CA GLY A 31 -3.54 -20.28 -21.80
C GLY A 31 -3.69 -18.77 -21.98
N GLY A 32 -3.15 -17.99 -21.03
CA GLY A 32 -3.14 -16.53 -21.12
C GLY A 32 -3.47 -15.82 -19.81
N VAL A 33 -3.68 -14.51 -19.92
CA VAL A 33 -4.08 -13.59 -18.86
C VAL A 33 -5.60 -13.56 -18.71
N TRP A 34 -6.06 -13.57 -17.47
CA TRP A 34 -7.48 -13.63 -17.11
C TRP A 34 -7.82 -12.53 -16.11
N SER A 35 -9.04 -12.00 -16.20
CA SER A 35 -9.61 -11.08 -15.22
C SER A 35 -11.07 -11.41 -14.95
N GLY A 36 -11.58 -11.08 -13.77
CA GLY A 36 -12.98 -11.31 -13.46
C GLY A 36 -13.27 -11.17 -11.98
N THR A 37 -14.18 -11.99 -11.47
CA THR A 37 -14.66 -11.87 -10.09
C THR A 37 -14.69 -13.19 -9.32
N VAL A 38 -14.58 -13.08 -8.00
CA VAL A 38 -14.72 -14.16 -7.02
C VAL A 38 -15.80 -13.79 -6.02
N GLY A 39 -16.65 -14.75 -5.64
CA GLY A 39 -17.77 -14.54 -4.73
C GLY A 39 -18.99 -13.92 -5.39
N THR A 40 -20.01 -13.62 -4.58
CA THR A 40 -21.31 -13.10 -5.01
C THR A 40 -21.77 -11.92 -4.15
N GLY A 41 -22.62 -11.06 -4.71
CA GLY A 41 -23.20 -9.91 -3.99
C GLY A 41 -22.15 -8.96 -3.42
N ALA A 42 -22.37 -8.49 -2.18
CA ALA A 42 -21.46 -7.57 -1.48
C ALA A 42 -20.07 -8.17 -1.15
N LEU A 43 -19.94 -9.50 -1.22
CA LEU A 43 -18.68 -10.23 -1.00
C LEU A 43 -17.92 -10.50 -2.31
N GLN A 44 -18.44 -10.01 -3.45
CA GLN A 44 -17.73 -10.10 -4.71
C GLN A 44 -16.44 -9.29 -4.67
N ARG A 45 -15.37 -9.86 -5.22
CA ARG A 45 -14.02 -9.28 -5.28
C ARG A 45 -13.45 -9.44 -6.67
N GLN A 46 -12.61 -8.51 -7.12
CA GLN A 46 -11.91 -8.69 -8.40
C GLN A 46 -10.87 -9.79 -8.27
N VAL A 47 -10.64 -10.49 -9.37
CA VAL A 47 -9.56 -11.44 -9.51
C VAL A 47 -8.87 -11.22 -10.83
N PHE A 48 -7.57 -11.44 -10.83
CA PHE A 48 -6.78 -11.51 -12.03
C PHE A 48 -5.82 -12.66 -11.99
N GLY A 49 -5.25 -13.02 -13.12
CA GLY A 49 -4.25 -14.06 -13.12
C GLY A 49 -3.73 -14.44 -14.47
N TYR A 50 -2.93 -15.49 -14.44
CA TYR A 50 -2.31 -16.09 -15.60
C TYR A 50 -2.44 -17.61 -15.51
N ILE A 51 -2.74 -18.24 -16.63
CA ILE A 51 -2.70 -19.70 -16.81
C ILE A 51 -1.65 -19.98 -17.87
N ASP A 52 -0.63 -20.76 -17.50
CA ASP A 52 0.33 -21.30 -18.44
C ASP A 52 -0.40 -22.30 -19.35
N PRO A 53 -0.27 -22.22 -20.69
CA PRO A 53 -0.90 -23.17 -21.60
C PRO A 53 -0.41 -24.62 -21.35
N GLY A 54 0.79 -24.80 -20.80
CA GLY A 54 1.45 -26.09 -20.72
C GLY A 54 1.82 -26.63 -22.11
N PRO A 55 2.49 -27.79 -22.16
CA PRO A 55 3.00 -28.36 -23.43
C PRO A 55 1.91 -28.68 -24.45
N THR A 56 0.71 -29.01 -24.00
CA THR A 56 -0.43 -29.43 -24.82
C THR A 56 -1.48 -28.32 -25.00
N GLY A 57 -1.26 -27.14 -24.42
CA GLY A 57 -2.22 -26.04 -24.43
C GLY A 57 -3.42 -26.23 -23.50
N THR A 58 -3.57 -27.39 -22.87
CA THR A 58 -4.72 -27.77 -22.03
C THR A 58 -4.57 -27.33 -20.57
N GLY A 59 -3.64 -26.43 -20.29
CA GLY A 59 -3.38 -25.90 -18.95
C GLY A 59 -2.04 -26.37 -18.37
N GLY A 60 -1.56 -25.60 -17.40
CA GLY A 60 -0.27 -25.75 -16.74
C GLY A 60 -0.28 -25.08 -15.39
N GLU A 61 0.83 -24.46 -15.01
CA GLU A 61 0.86 -23.63 -13.81
C GLU A 61 -0.10 -22.46 -13.92
N PHE A 62 -0.77 -22.11 -12.83
CA PHE A 62 -1.59 -20.91 -12.78
C PHE A 62 -1.32 -20.09 -11.53
N TYR A 63 -1.59 -18.80 -11.66
CA TYR A 63 -1.54 -17.82 -10.60
C TYR A 63 -2.79 -16.96 -10.70
N LEU A 64 -3.62 -16.95 -9.66
CA LEU A 64 -4.72 -16.02 -9.49
C LEU A 64 -4.46 -15.15 -8.27
N ALA A 65 -4.72 -13.86 -8.40
CA ALA A 65 -4.65 -12.86 -7.37
C ALA A 65 -6.06 -12.30 -7.16
N ARG A 66 -6.60 -12.53 -5.98
CA ARG A 66 -7.94 -12.11 -5.59
C ARG A 66 -7.83 -10.92 -4.64
N GLU A 67 -8.58 -9.86 -4.88
CA GLU A 67 -8.67 -8.75 -3.91
C GLU A 67 -9.11 -9.28 -2.55
N ALA A 68 -8.34 -8.95 -1.51
CA ALA A 68 -8.67 -9.35 -0.16
C ALA A 68 -9.99 -8.70 0.31
N ALA A 69 -10.58 -9.26 1.37
CA ALA A 69 -11.80 -8.70 1.95
C ALA A 69 -11.59 -7.31 2.58
N SER A 70 -10.37 -7.04 3.04
CA SER A 70 -9.87 -5.75 3.50
C SER A 70 -9.08 -5.06 2.40
N SER A 71 -8.64 -3.83 2.65
CA SER A 71 -7.75 -3.10 1.75
C SER A 71 -6.40 -3.80 1.52
N ALA A 72 -6.11 -4.94 2.15
CA ALA A 72 -4.83 -5.62 2.32
C ALA A 72 -3.98 -5.97 1.09
N GLY A 73 -4.47 -5.71 -0.11
CA GLY A 73 -3.87 -6.17 -1.36
C GLY A 73 -4.56 -7.44 -1.83
N TYR A 74 -3.78 -8.45 -2.22
CA TYR A 74 -4.27 -9.63 -2.91
C TYR A 74 -3.93 -10.92 -2.19
N ASP A 75 -4.94 -11.76 -2.01
CA ASP A 75 -4.73 -13.17 -1.72
C ASP A 75 -4.19 -13.88 -2.97
N GLY A 76 -3.27 -14.83 -2.80
CA GLY A 76 -2.70 -15.61 -3.89
C GLY A 76 -3.29 -17.01 -3.95
N LEU A 77 -3.72 -17.46 -5.13
CA LEU A 77 -4.12 -18.83 -5.40
C LEU A 77 -3.29 -19.36 -6.55
N TYR A 78 -2.50 -20.40 -6.32
CA TYR A 78 -1.63 -20.97 -7.35
C TYR A 78 -1.54 -22.48 -7.27
N GLY A 79 -1.27 -23.09 -8.42
CA GLY A 79 -1.18 -24.54 -8.54
C GLY A 79 -1.04 -24.95 -10.00
N ARG A 80 -1.50 -26.16 -10.31
CA ARG A 80 -1.53 -26.67 -11.68
C ARG A 80 -2.96 -26.96 -12.10
N LEU A 81 -3.39 -26.33 -13.19
CA LEU A 81 -4.72 -26.44 -13.76
C LEU A 81 -4.68 -27.33 -15.00
N ASN A 82 -5.66 -28.22 -15.12
CA ASN A 82 -5.85 -29.06 -16.30
C ASN A 82 -7.26 -28.84 -16.84
N VAL A 83 -7.38 -28.83 -18.17
CA VAL A 83 -8.64 -28.73 -18.88
C VAL A 83 -8.82 -29.92 -19.80
N ASP A 84 -9.88 -30.68 -19.58
CA ASP A 84 -10.30 -31.77 -20.46
C ASP A 84 -11.63 -31.40 -21.09
N ARG A 85 -11.64 -31.21 -22.40
CA ARG A 85 -12.76 -30.62 -23.15
C ARG A 85 -13.12 -29.28 -22.54
N THR A 86 -14.22 -29.21 -21.80
CA THR A 86 -14.68 -28.01 -21.11
C THR A 86 -14.44 -28.09 -19.60
N THR A 87 -14.08 -29.23 -19.04
CA THR A 87 -13.94 -29.43 -17.59
C THR A 87 -12.61 -28.87 -17.12
N VAL A 88 -12.65 -27.96 -16.14
CA VAL A 88 -11.48 -27.36 -15.51
C VAL A 88 -11.28 -27.97 -14.13
N LEU A 89 -10.07 -28.46 -13.85
CA LEU A 89 -9.72 -29.05 -12.56
C LEU A 89 -8.30 -28.67 -12.14
N ALA A 90 -8.17 -28.22 -10.89
CA ALA A 90 -6.89 -28.17 -10.18
C ALA A 90 -7.08 -28.75 -8.77
N THR A 91 -6.18 -29.62 -8.37
CA THR A 91 -6.10 -30.21 -7.02
C THR A 91 -4.75 -29.86 -6.40
N GLY A 92 -4.63 -29.94 -5.07
CA GLY A 92 -3.38 -29.57 -4.40
C GLY A 92 -3.05 -28.08 -4.52
N VAL A 93 -4.04 -27.24 -4.80
CA VAL A 93 -3.84 -25.80 -4.97
C VAL A 93 -3.44 -25.19 -3.63
N THR A 94 -2.50 -24.24 -3.68
CA THR A 94 -2.09 -23.46 -2.52
C THR A 94 -2.77 -22.11 -2.56
N TYR A 95 -3.35 -21.73 -1.43
CA TYR A 95 -3.92 -20.43 -1.17
C TYR A 95 -3.07 -19.71 -0.13
N PHE A 96 -2.77 -18.45 -0.36
CA PHE A 96 -2.12 -17.55 0.58
C PHE A 96 -3.08 -16.42 0.91
N SER A 97 -3.37 -16.21 2.20
CA SER A 97 -4.11 -15.03 2.63
C SER A 97 -3.16 -13.93 3.06
N VAL A 98 -3.27 -12.78 2.40
CA VAL A 98 -2.47 -11.60 2.76
C VAL A 98 -2.88 -11.01 4.11
N ARG A 99 -4.13 -11.26 4.54
CA ARG A 99 -4.69 -10.68 5.77
C ARG A 99 -4.03 -11.21 7.04
N ASP A 100 -3.63 -12.47 7.06
CA ASP A 100 -3.01 -13.11 8.23
C ASP A 100 -1.66 -13.79 7.92
N GLY A 101 -1.18 -13.68 6.67
CA GLY A 101 0.09 -14.25 6.23
C GLY A 101 0.11 -15.78 6.21
N LYS A 102 -1.05 -16.45 6.19
CA LYS A 102 -1.14 -17.91 6.27
C LYS A 102 -1.39 -18.57 4.93
N PHE A 103 -0.95 -19.82 4.85
CA PHE A 103 -1.17 -20.71 3.72
C PHE A 103 -2.23 -21.76 4.05
N ALA A 104 -3.12 -22.02 3.08
CA ALA A 104 -3.94 -23.22 3.02
C ALA A 104 -3.50 -24.07 1.83
N THR A 105 -3.19 -25.34 2.08
CA THR A 105 -2.83 -26.32 1.04
C THR A 105 -4.01 -27.24 0.76
N ASN A 106 -3.99 -27.92 -0.39
CA ASN A 106 -5.04 -28.85 -0.83
C ASN A 106 -6.39 -28.21 -1.18
N VAL A 107 -6.38 -26.91 -1.53
CA VAL A 107 -7.54 -26.29 -2.15
C VAL A 107 -7.81 -27.00 -3.49
N THR A 108 -9.08 -27.21 -3.80
CA THR A 108 -9.53 -27.80 -5.07
C THR A 108 -10.30 -26.75 -5.85
N LEU A 109 -9.93 -26.55 -7.10
CA LEU A 109 -10.62 -25.68 -8.05
C LEU A 109 -11.30 -26.55 -9.11
N ARG A 110 -12.59 -26.32 -9.35
CA ARG A 110 -13.39 -27.03 -10.35
C ARG A 110 -14.24 -26.04 -11.12
N GLY A 111 -14.36 -26.22 -12.41
CA GLY A 111 -15.15 -25.32 -13.24
C GLY A 111 -15.35 -25.80 -14.66
N THR A 112 -15.82 -24.87 -15.48
CA THR A 112 -16.09 -25.06 -16.89
C THR A 112 -15.42 -23.94 -17.69
N ALA A 113 -14.63 -24.32 -18.68
CA ALA A 113 -14.12 -23.44 -19.72
C ALA A 113 -15.14 -23.39 -20.87
N SER A 114 -15.47 -22.18 -21.30
CA SER A 114 -16.42 -21.91 -22.37
C SER A 114 -15.73 -21.17 -23.51
N ALA A 115 -16.16 -21.49 -24.72
CA ALA A 115 -15.70 -20.81 -25.93
C ALA A 115 -16.57 -19.60 -26.27
N SER A 116 -15.97 -18.62 -26.91
CA SER A 116 -16.66 -17.53 -27.58
C SER A 116 -17.46 -18.09 -28.75
N ALA A 117 -18.74 -17.73 -28.84
CA ALA A 117 -19.57 -18.06 -30.01
C ALA A 117 -19.02 -17.43 -31.30
N THR A 118 -18.36 -16.26 -31.18
CA THR A 118 -17.84 -15.48 -32.32
C THR A 118 -16.48 -15.98 -32.81
N THR A 119 -15.57 -16.37 -31.90
CA THR A 119 -14.19 -16.71 -32.27
C THR A 119 -13.84 -18.18 -32.09
N GLY A 120 -14.70 -18.97 -31.45
CA GLY A 120 -14.43 -20.37 -31.08
C GLY A 120 -13.34 -20.58 -30.02
N ARG A 121 -12.63 -19.51 -29.62
CA ARG A 121 -11.58 -19.55 -28.61
C ARG A 121 -12.16 -19.55 -27.20
N THR A 122 -11.46 -20.17 -26.26
CA THR A 122 -11.82 -20.11 -24.84
C THR A 122 -11.85 -18.66 -24.38
N ASN A 123 -13.01 -18.18 -23.93
CA ASN A 123 -13.20 -16.77 -23.55
C ASN A 123 -13.69 -16.58 -22.12
N ALA A 124 -14.17 -17.64 -21.47
CA ALA A 124 -14.62 -17.61 -20.09
C ALA A 124 -14.28 -18.90 -19.35
N ILE A 125 -13.98 -18.77 -18.07
CA ILE A 125 -13.86 -19.90 -17.14
C ILE A 125 -14.69 -19.57 -15.90
N SER A 126 -15.59 -20.45 -15.49
CA SER A 126 -16.38 -20.26 -14.26
C SER A 126 -16.41 -21.52 -13.42
N GLY A 127 -16.52 -21.36 -12.11
CA GLY A 127 -16.49 -22.51 -11.22
C GLY A 127 -16.46 -22.15 -9.74
N ASN A 128 -15.93 -23.07 -8.94
CA ASN A 128 -15.74 -22.89 -7.51
C ASN A 128 -14.36 -23.38 -7.08
N TYR A 129 -13.81 -22.76 -6.03
CA TYR A 129 -12.73 -23.35 -5.24
C TYR A 129 -13.21 -23.69 -3.83
N SER A 130 -12.63 -24.74 -3.24
CA SER A 130 -12.94 -25.18 -1.87
C SER A 130 -12.45 -24.19 -0.81
N ASP A 131 -13.08 -24.20 0.35
CA ASP A 131 -12.74 -23.32 1.46
C ASP A 131 -11.24 -23.36 1.82
N PRO A 132 -10.52 -22.22 1.87
CA PRO A 132 -9.11 -22.17 2.27
C PRO A 132 -8.97 -22.22 3.80
N VAL A 133 -9.27 -23.39 4.36
CA VAL A 133 -9.29 -23.65 5.82
C VAL A 133 -7.98 -23.20 6.47
N ALA A 134 -8.10 -22.64 7.70
CA ALA A 134 -7.00 -22.10 8.52
C ALA A 134 -6.42 -20.75 8.08
N THR A 135 -7.04 -20.07 7.11
CA THR A 135 -6.74 -18.68 6.75
C THR A 135 -7.88 -17.74 7.12
N ALA A 136 -7.59 -16.45 7.19
CA ALA A 136 -8.59 -15.40 7.43
C ALA A 136 -9.61 -15.24 6.30
N ALA A 137 -9.42 -15.92 5.17
CA ALA A 137 -10.36 -15.98 4.06
C ALA A 137 -11.33 -17.17 4.13
N ALA A 138 -11.17 -18.07 5.11
CA ALA A 138 -12.05 -19.21 5.27
C ALA A 138 -13.48 -18.77 5.63
N THR A 139 -14.47 -19.29 4.92
CA THR A 139 -15.91 -19.04 5.15
C THR A 139 -16.69 -20.30 5.52
N GLY A 140 -16.03 -21.46 5.56
CA GLY A 140 -16.69 -22.76 5.76
C GLY A 140 -17.43 -23.26 4.51
N SER A 141 -17.24 -22.64 3.35
CA SER A 141 -17.99 -22.94 2.13
C SER A 141 -17.13 -22.76 0.88
N THR A 142 -17.55 -23.38 -0.22
CA THR A 142 -16.90 -23.18 -1.53
C THR A 142 -17.17 -21.77 -2.04
N THR A 143 -16.15 -21.15 -2.64
CA THR A 143 -16.25 -19.81 -3.22
C THR A 143 -16.34 -19.87 -4.74
N THR A 144 -17.32 -19.18 -5.32
CA THR A 144 -17.51 -19.08 -6.77
C THR A 144 -16.45 -18.19 -7.41
N PHE A 145 -16.12 -18.45 -8.67
CA PHE A 145 -15.29 -17.56 -9.48
C PHE A 145 -15.77 -17.51 -10.93
N LYS A 146 -15.48 -16.40 -11.60
CA LYS A 146 -15.76 -16.16 -13.01
C LYS A 146 -14.61 -15.36 -13.60
N LEU A 147 -13.97 -15.91 -14.62
CA LEU A 147 -12.84 -15.33 -15.33
C LEU A 147 -13.24 -15.11 -16.79
N ASN A 148 -12.78 -13.99 -17.34
CA ASN A 148 -12.89 -13.64 -18.74
C ASN A 148 -11.48 -13.49 -19.32
N TYR A 149 -11.33 -13.86 -20.58
CA TYR A 149 -10.06 -13.73 -21.27
C TYR A 149 -9.71 -12.25 -21.41
N SER A 150 -8.51 -11.85 -20.98
CA SER A 150 -8.11 -10.46 -20.96
C SER A 150 -7.61 -9.99 -22.33
N ASP A 151 -7.90 -8.73 -22.68
CA ASP A 151 -7.34 -8.09 -23.87
C ASP A 151 -5.81 -7.94 -23.80
N LEU A 152 -5.21 -8.03 -22.60
CA LEU A 152 -3.76 -8.04 -22.40
C LEU A 152 -3.05 -9.19 -23.14
N ASN A 153 -3.79 -10.23 -23.54
CA ASN A 153 -3.29 -11.30 -24.41
C ASN A 153 -3.06 -10.88 -25.86
N ASN A 154 -3.49 -9.68 -26.25
CA ASN A 154 -3.31 -9.13 -27.59
C ASN A 154 -2.21 -8.05 -27.64
N HIS A 155 -1.48 -7.84 -26.53
CA HIS A 155 -0.42 -6.86 -26.44
C HIS A 155 0.97 -7.53 -26.53
N PRO A 156 1.95 -6.93 -27.21
CA PRO A 156 3.28 -7.52 -27.33
C PRO A 156 4.06 -7.49 -26.01
N ALA A 157 4.88 -8.52 -25.74
CA ALA A 157 5.94 -8.42 -24.74
C ALA A 157 7.30 -8.18 -25.39
N ARG A 158 7.95 -7.10 -24.95
CA ARG A 158 9.31 -6.70 -25.35
C ARG A 158 9.96 -6.02 -24.16
N LEU A 159 11.25 -6.25 -23.94
CA LEU A 159 11.97 -5.62 -22.83
C LEU A 159 11.95 -4.09 -22.90
N SER A 160 11.91 -3.51 -24.10
CA SER A 160 11.77 -2.06 -24.29
C SER A 160 10.43 -1.49 -23.80
N LEU A 161 9.37 -2.30 -23.72
CA LEU A 161 8.08 -1.89 -23.14
C LEU A 161 8.07 -2.06 -21.61
N MET A 162 8.87 -3.00 -21.13
CA MET A 162 9.04 -3.29 -19.70
C MET A 162 10.03 -2.34 -19.01
N GLU A 163 10.97 -1.75 -19.75
CA GLU A 163 12.05 -0.92 -19.21
C GLU A 163 11.51 0.27 -18.41
N GLY A 164 11.82 0.34 -17.12
CA GLY A 164 11.61 1.50 -16.27
C GLY A 164 11.26 1.14 -14.83
N THR A 165 10.71 2.11 -14.11
CA THR A 165 10.45 1.95 -12.67
C THR A 165 8.97 1.77 -12.40
N TYR A 166 8.67 0.80 -11.55
CA TYR A 166 7.33 0.45 -11.12
C TYR A 166 7.25 0.57 -9.62
N ARG A 167 6.12 1.11 -9.14
CA ARG A 167 5.89 1.38 -7.73
C ARG A 167 4.52 0.89 -7.33
N GLY A 168 4.47 0.16 -6.23
CA GLY A 168 3.21 -0.29 -5.66
C GLY A 168 3.22 -0.13 -4.15
N GLY A 169 2.05 0.18 -3.61
CA GLY A 169 1.77 0.02 -2.19
C GLY A 169 1.10 -1.33 -1.98
N GLY A 170 1.61 -2.14 -1.06
CA GLY A 170 0.84 -3.23 -0.46
C GLY A 170 0.18 -2.71 0.81
N VAL A 171 -1.12 -2.93 0.97
CA VAL A 171 -1.81 -2.43 2.16
C VAL A 171 -1.55 -3.32 3.40
N PHE A 172 -0.85 -4.47 3.27
CA PHE A 172 -0.13 -5.13 4.38
C PHE A 172 1.12 -5.89 3.90
N GLY A 173 2.16 -5.18 3.45
CA GLY A 173 3.44 -5.86 3.25
C GLY A 173 4.46 -5.12 2.41
N GLY A 174 4.66 -3.84 2.72
CA GLY A 174 5.74 -3.06 2.14
C GLY A 174 5.36 -2.33 0.86
N ASN A 175 5.74 -1.06 0.81
CA ASN A 175 5.96 -0.44 -0.49
C ASN A 175 7.03 -1.22 -1.21
N TRP A 176 6.84 -1.32 -2.51
CA TRP A 176 7.86 -1.87 -3.36
C TRP A 176 8.14 -0.90 -4.48
N VAL A 177 9.41 -0.85 -4.85
CA VAL A 177 9.89 -0.19 -6.05
C VAL A 177 10.76 -1.19 -6.76
N LEU A 178 10.46 -1.42 -8.03
CA LEU A 178 11.25 -2.29 -8.88
C LEU A 178 11.57 -1.53 -10.15
N SER A 179 12.86 -1.43 -10.46
CA SER A 179 13.38 -0.88 -11.70
C SER A 179 13.85 -2.02 -12.59
N ILE A 180 13.44 -1.98 -13.84
CA ILE A 180 13.77 -2.97 -14.86
C ILE A 180 14.54 -2.26 -15.97
N THR A 181 15.72 -2.75 -16.32
CA THR A 181 16.54 -2.17 -17.40
C THR A 181 16.06 -2.62 -18.78
N ALA A 182 16.54 -1.98 -19.84
CA ALA A 182 16.31 -2.40 -21.23
C ALA A 182 16.75 -3.85 -21.52
N GLN A 183 17.69 -4.40 -20.72
CA GLN A 183 18.16 -5.77 -20.82
C GLN A 183 17.40 -6.74 -19.90
N GLY A 184 16.38 -6.25 -19.19
CA GLY A 184 15.57 -7.06 -18.29
C GLY A 184 16.19 -7.33 -16.92
N ALA A 185 17.24 -6.61 -16.53
CA ALA A 185 17.76 -6.70 -15.16
C ALA A 185 16.79 -6.01 -14.20
N LEU A 186 16.38 -6.71 -13.14
CA LEU A 186 15.44 -6.23 -12.14
C LEU A 186 16.18 -5.90 -10.85
N THR A 187 15.96 -4.71 -10.31
CA THR A 187 16.53 -4.26 -9.03
C THR A 187 15.53 -3.44 -8.25
N GLY A 188 15.61 -3.43 -6.92
CA GLY A 188 14.84 -2.50 -6.11
C GLY A 188 14.59 -3.03 -4.71
N SER A 189 13.39 -2.81 -4.18
CA SER A 189 13.00 -3.29 -2.86
C SER A 189 11.53 -3.72 -2.81
N VAL A 190 11.24 -4.67 -1.94
CA VAL A 190 9.88 -5.08 -1.55
C VAL A 190 9.84 -5.09 -0.03
N GLY A 191 9.13 -4.13 0.57
CA GLY A 191 9.23 -3.89 2.02
C GLY A 191 10.67 -3.60 2.43
N ALA A 192 11.18 -4.31 3.44
CA ALA A 192 12.57 -4.19 3.89
C ALA A 192 13.55 -5.10 3.12
N CYS A 193 13.07 -5.88 2.15
CA CYS A 193 13.93 -6.72 1.32
C CYS A 193 14.49 -5.92 0.15
N THR A 194 15.80 -6.01 -0.07
CA THR A 194 16.45 -5.63 -1.33
C THR A 194 16.26 -6.74 -2.34
N VAL A 195 15.88 -6.36 -3.56
CA VAL A 195 15.56 -7.28 -4.66
C VAL A 195 16.56 -7.12 -5.80
N THR A 196 17.05 -8.23 -6.31
CA THR A 196 17.80 -8.31 -7.58
C THR A 196 17.26 -9.47 -8.41
N GLY A 197 17.30 -9.41 -9.73
CA GLY A 197 16.71 -10.48 -10.53
C GLY A 197 16.63 -10.17 -12.02
N THR A 198 15.73 -10.86 -12.70
CA THR A 198 15.57 -10.76 -14.15
C THR A 198 14.12 -10.85 -14.58
N VAL A 199 13.81 -10.17 -15.66
CA VAL A 199 12.54 -10.25 -16.39
C VAL A 199 12.82 -10.67 -17.83
N ILE A 200 12.05 -11.65 -18.34
CA ILE A 200 12.21 -12.17 -19.70
C ILE A 200 10.83 -12.31 -20.36
N PRO A 201 10.60 -11.80 -21.59
CA PRO A 201 9.33 -12.03 -22.32
C PRO A 201 9.04 -13.54 -22.46
N ARG A 202 7.81 -13.99 -22.16
CA ARG A 202 7.44 -15.41 -22.34
C ARG A 202 6.92 -15.72 -23.74
N ALA A 203 6.23 -14.77 -24.37
CA ALA A 203 5.70 -14.90 -25.72
C ALA A 203 5.70 -13.51 -26.39
N SER A 204 5.92 -13.45 -27.71
CA SER A 204 6.05 -12.18 -28.45
C SER A 204 4.75 -11.38 -28.56
N ASP A 205 3.61 -12.04 -28.38
CA ASP A 205 2.25 -11.55 -28.62
C ASP A 205 1.39 -11.43 -27.34
N SER A 206 1.97 -11.68 -26.16
CA SER A 206 1.29 -11.56 -24.88
C SER A 206 2.06 -10.63 -23.94
N ALA A 207 1.39 -9.80 -23.15
CA ALA A 207 2.02 -8.88 -22.19
C ALA A 207 2.67 -9.57 -20.96
N VAL A 208 3.05 -10.83 -21.10
CA VAL A 208 3.49 -11.71 -20.02
C VAL A 208 5.00 -11.95 -20.08
N TYR A 209 5.62 -11.80 -18.91
CA TYR A 209 7.05 -11.96 -18.69
C TYR A 209 7.28 -12.98 -17.57
N GLY A 210 8.34 -13.78 -17.71
CA GLY A 210 8.86 -14.58 -16.61
C GLY A 210 9.69 -13.68 -15.71
N VAL A 211 9.55 -13.86 -14.40
CA VAL A 211 10.26 -13.07 -13.41
C VAL A 211 11.01 -13.98 -12.44
N SER A 212 12.22 -13.57 -12.07
CA SER A 212 12.97 -14.13 -10.95
C SER A 212 13.42 -12.99 -10.04
N MET A 213 13.31 -13.18 -8.72
CA MET A 213 13.69 -12.20 -7.71
C MET A 213 14.47 -12.88 -6.59
N ASN A 214 15.71 -12.46 -6.40
CA ASN A 214 16.55 -12.81 -5.27
C ASN A 214 16.39 -11.75 -4.19
N LEU A 215 16.04 -12.19 -3.00
CA LEU A 215 15.77 -11.34 -1.84
C LEU A 215 16.97 -11.33 -0.91
N SER A 216 17.39 -10.15 -0.50
CA SER A 216 18.50 -9.93 0.42
C SER A 216 18.15 -8.84 1.43
N GLY A 217 18.79 -8.84 2.59
CA GLY A 217 18.53 -7.87 3.66
C GLY A 217 18.70 -8.49 5.04
N ASN A 218 18.36 -7.71 6.07
CA ASN A 218 18.36 -8.19 7.44
C ASN A 218 17.19 -9.17 7.65
N GLU A 219 17.46 -10.40 8.07
CA GLU A 219 16.46 -11.47 8.26
C GLU A 219 15.33 -11.11 9.25
N THR A 220 15.58 -10.18 10.19
CA THR A 220 14.57 -9.71 11.15
C THR A 220 13.54 -8.79 10.50
N LEU A 221 13.93 -8.04 9.46
CA LEU A 221 13.07 -7.07 8.78
C LEU A 221 12.60 -7.59 7.41
N CYS A 222 13.41 -8.42 6.76
CA CYS A 222 13.15 -9.08 5.49
C CYS A 222 13.00 -10.60 5.75
N ALA A 223 11.77 -11.04 6.00
CA ALA A 223 11.46 -12.45 6.25
C ALA A 223 11.83 -13.39 5.08
N GLY A 224 12.02 -12.83 3.88
CA GLY A 224 12.44 -13.57 2.68
C GLY A 224 13.94 -13.51 2.37
N ALA A 225 14.78 -12.94 3.23
CA ALA A 225 16.21 -12.78 2.95
C ALA A 225 16.87 -14.14 2.65
N GLY A 226 17.73 -14.17 1.62
CA GLY A 226 18.41 -15.37 1.16
C GLY A 226 17.57 -16.31 0.28
N THR A 227 16.34 -15.90 -0.10
CA THR A 227 15.46 -16.74 -0.94
C THR A 227 15.36 -16.23 -2.38
N THR A 228 15.05 -17.15 -3.30
CA THR A 228 14.75 -16.86 -4.70
C THR A 228 13.29 -17.13 -5.00
N GLN A 229 12.59 -16.10 -5.46
CA GLN A 229 11.22 -16.16 -5.95
C GLN A 229 11.23 -16.32 -7.47
N ALA A 230 10.27 -17.07 -8.00
CA ALA A 230 10.01 -17.19 -9.43
C ALA A 230 8.51 -17.09 -9.71
N GLY A 231 8.15 -16.62 -10.90
CA GLY A 231 6.77 -16.54 -11.33
C GLY A 231 6.59 -15.71 -12.60
N VAL A 232 5.50 -14.96 -12.64
CA VAL A 232 5.09 -14.19 -13.82
C VAL A 232 4.88 -12.72 -13.49
N ALA A 233 5.21 -11.87 -14.46
CA ALA A 233 4.83 -10.47 -14.48
C ALA A 233 3.95 -10.19 -15.71
N VAL A 234 2.93 -9.35 -15.54
CA VAL A 234 2.02 -8.92 -16.61
C VAL A 234 2.09 -7.40 -16.68
N LEU A 235 2.50 -6.88 -17.83
CA LEU A 235 2.53 -5.45 -18.09
C LEU A 235 1.12 -4.95 -18.40
N LYS A 236 0.72 -3.86 -17.76
CA LYS A 236 -0.55 -3.20 -18.02
C LYS A 236 -0.33 -2.04 -18.98
N PHE A 237 -1.30 -1.84 -19.85
CA PHE A 237 -1.37 -0.72 -20.78
C PHE A 237 -2.55 0.18 -20.42
N ASP A 238 -2.47 1.45 -20.79
CA ASP A 238 -3.64 2.34 -20.83
C ASP A 238 -4.35 2.19 -22.19
N VAL A 239 -5.17 3.17 -22.60
CA VAL A 239 -5.93 3.21 -23.85
C VAL A 239 -5.09 2.95 -25.12
N SER A 240 -3.75 3.02 -25.06
CA SER A 240 -2.84 2.65 -26.15
C SER A 240 -1.89 1.49 -25.77
N ALA A 241 -1.60 0.60 -26.74
CA ALA A 241 -0.69 -0.54 -26.57
C ALA A 241 0.80 -0.15 -26.39
N THR A 242 1.11 1.14 -26.41
CA THR A 242 2.48 1.68 -26.27
C THR A 242 2.70 2.39 -24.94
N GLU A 243 1.63 2.82 -24.27
CA GLU A 243 1.72 3.50 -22.98
C GLU A 243 1.42 2.52 -21.86
N ARG A 244 2.49 2.09 -21.17
CA ARG A 244 2.35 1.28 -19.96
C ARG A 244 1.68 2.09 -18.85
N SER A 245 0.75 1.47 -18.14
CA SER A 245 0.06 2.06 -16.99
C SER A 245 0.53 1.45 -15.66
N GLY A 246 1.07 0.22 -15.69
CA GLY A 246 1.46 -0.48 -14.48
C GLY A 246 1.90 -1.91 -14.72
N ILE A 247 1.94 -2.68 -13.65
CA ILE A 247 2.43 -4.06 -13.64
C ILE A 247 1.76 -4.88 -12.57
N TRP A 248 1.55 -6.16 -12.86
CA TRP A 248 1.26 -7.21 -11.90
C TRP A 248 2.40 -8.21 -11.85
N MET A 249 2.88 -8.57 -10.67
CA MET A 249 3.82 -9.67 -10.49
C MET A 249 3.27 -10.66 -9.48
N MET A 250 3.29 -11.94 -9.84
CA MET A 250 2.88 -13.05 -8.99
C MET A 250 4.05 -14.02 -8.92
N THR A 251 4.66 -14.11 -7.73
CA THR A 251 5.85 -14.92 -7.52
C THR A 251 5.72 -15.74 -6.25
N ARG A 252 6.41 -16.87 -6.23
CA ARG A 252 6.50 -17.74 -5.07
C ARG A 252 7.92 -18.28 -4.94
N ASN A 253 8.26 -18.75 -3.74
CA ASN A 253 9.57 -19.34 -3.52
C ASN A 253 9.80 -20.52 -4.46
N ALA A 254 10.92 -20.49 -5.19
CA ALA A 254 11.36 -21.60 -6.01
C ALA A 254 11.95 -22.73 -5.13
N THR A 255 12.56 -22.34 -4.01
CA THR A 255 13.17 -23.23 -3.01
C THR A 255 12.99 -22.65 -1.61
N GLY A 256 12.75 -23.49 -0.60
CA GLY A 256 12.64 -23.08 0.81
C GLY A 256 11.19 -22.98 1.32
N PRO A 257 10.97 -22.32 2.48
CA PRO A 257 9.65 -22.15 3.08
C PRO A 257 8.65 -21.47 2.14
N ALA A 258 7.36 -21.80 2.25
CA ALA A 258 6.33 -21.18 1.44
C ALA A 258 6.32 -19.66 1.65
N ASN A 259 6.50 -18.92 0.55
CA ASN A 259 6.39 -17.47 0.50
C ASN A 259 5.80 -17.08 -0.85
N THR A 260 5.02 -16.00 -0.90
CA THR A 260 4.34 -15.53 -2.10
C THR A 260 4.28 -14.01 -2.10
N PHE A 261 4.66 -13.41 -3.23
CA PHE A 261 4.45 -11.99 -3.48
C PHE A 261 3.45 -11.82 -4.61
N VAL A 262 2.39 -11.07 -4.32
CA VAL A 262 1.45 -10.55 -5.31
C VAL A 262 1.59 -9.04 -5.32
N LEU A 263 2.34 -8.54 -6.30
CA LEU A 263 2.70 -7.14 -6.42
C LEU A 263 1.85 -6.48 -7.50
N GLU A 264 1.06 -5.48 -7.12
CA GLU A 264 0.43 -4.56 -8.05
C GLU A 264 1.08 -3.19 -7.94
N GLY A 265 1.42 -2.58 -9.08
CA GLY A 265 2.06 -1.28 -9.11
C GLY A 265 1.75 -0.50 -10.38
N LYS A 266 1.99 0.80 -10.30
CA LYS A 266 1.92 1.74 -11.43
C LYS A 266 3.32 1.92 -12.03
N ALA A 267 3.36 2.21 -13.32
CA ALA A 267 4.58 2.63 -13.98
C ALA A 267 4.83 4.11 -13.66
N ASP A 268 6.08 4.48 -13.37
CA ASP A 268 6.46 5.89 -13.32
C ASP A 268 6.27 6.52 -14.70
N SER A 269 5.74 7.75 -14.72
CA SER A 269 5.63 8.50 -15.98
C SER A 269 7.01 8.68 -16.61
N PRO A 270 7.14 8.65 -17.96
CA PRO A 270 8.44 8.79 -18.65
C PRO A 270 9.25 10.02 -18.24
N ASN A 271 8.57 11.08 -17.78
CA ASN A 271 9.15 12.36 -17.37
C ASN A 271 9.29 12.54 -15.84
N ASN A 272 8.91 11.55 -15.02
CA ASN A 272 9.27 11.60 -13.61
C ASN A 272 10.73 11.16 -13.52
N PRO A 273 11.67 12.07 -13.18
CA PRO A 273 13.05 11.67 -13.04
C PRO A 273 13.11 10.55 -12.00
N THR A 274 13.85 9.49 -12.33
CA THR A 274 14.30 8.52 -11.32
C THR A 274 14.79 9.32 -10.12
N PRO A 275 14.34 9.01 -8.88
CA PRO A 275 14.78 9.74 -7.71
C PRO A 275 16.29 9.88 -7.76
N ALA A 276 16.80 11.10 -7.60
CA ALA A 276 18.22 11.33 -7.52
C ALA A 276 18.81 10.37 -6.46
N PRO A 277 20.03 9.85 -6.64
CA PRO A 277 20.65 8.92 -5.67
C PRO A 277 20.78 9.50 -4.26
N THR A 278 20.49 10.80 -4.08
CA THR A 278 20.32 11.46 -2.78
C THR A 278 19.01 11.02 -2.11
N ALA A 279 19.13 10.45 -0.91
CA ALA A 279 18.01 10.05 -0.06
C ALA A 279 16.95 11.17 0.01
N GLN A 280 15.73 10.85 -0.44
CA GLN A 280 14.59 11.74 -0.29
C GLN A 280 14.07 11.60 1.13
N SER A 281 13.87 12.73 1.78
CA SER A 281 13.31 12.81 3.13
C SER A 281 11.89 13.36 3.08
N ALA A 282 11.00 12.66 3.79
CA ALA A 282 9.65 13.14 4.10
C ALA A 282 9.64 14.14 5.27
N ALA A 283 10.77 14.35 5.95
CA ALA A 283 10.85 15.22 7.12
C ALA A 283 10.38 16.64 6.77
N GLY A 284 9.49 17.16 7.60
CA GLY A 284 8.90 18.47 7.42
C GLY A 284 7.44 18.54 7.86
N ASN A 285 6.87 19.72 7.67
CA ASN A 285 5.48 20.02 7.95
C ASN A 285 4.74 20.13 6.62
N TRP A 286 3.57 19.51 6.53
CA TRP A 286 2.82 19.35 5.29
C TRP A 286 1.37 19.73 5.48
N THR A 287 0.73 20.22 4.42
CA THR A 287 -0.69 20.50 4.38
C THR A 287 -1.25 20.16 3.00
N GLY A 288 -2.52 19.75 2.94
CA GLY A 288 -3.14 19.36 1.68
C GLY A 288 -4.51 18.76 1.85
N THR A 289 -4.82 17.80 0.98
CA THR A 289 -6.16 17.20 0.90
C THR A 289 -6.16 15.67 0.95
N VAL A 290 -7.30 15.11 1.34
CA VAL A 290 -7.64 13.67 1.29
C VAL A 290 -8.88 13.42 0.45
N SER A 291 -8.97 12.25 -0.18
CA SER A 291 -10.18 11.78 -0.86
C SER A 291 -11.23 11.20 0.09
N GLY A 292 -12.49 11.18 -0.34
CA GLY A 292 -13.62 10.64 0.42
C GLY A 292 -14.62 11.70 0.89
N SER A 293 -15.67 11.27 1.60
CA SER A 293 -16.69 12.17 2.17
C SER A 293 -16.29 12.67 3.57
N GLY A 294 -16.57 13.95 3.86
CA GLY A 294 -16.26 14.59 5.14
C GLY A 294 -15.16 15.65 5.04
N ALA A 295 -14.32 15.76 6.07
CA ALA A 295 -13.22 16.72 6.10
C ALA A 295 -12.15 16.36 5.07
N THR A 296 -11.98 17.24 4.08
CA THR A 296 -11.08 17.04 2.95
C THR A 296 -9.69 17.61 3.20
N SER A 297 -9.49 18.41 4.25
CA SER A 297 -8.17 18.93 4.61
C SER A 297 -7.39 17.96 5.50
N VAL A 298 -6.09 17.89 5.27
CA VAL A 298 -5.16 17.11 6.09
C VAL A 298 -3.89 17.92 6.32
N SER A 299 -3.31 17.75 7.49
CA SER A 299 -2.00 18.30 7.83
C SER A 299 -1.12 17.20 8.38
N ALA A 300 0.19 17.35 8.21
CA ALA A 300 1.14 16.41 8.76
C ALA A 300 2.39 17.07 9.31
N ALA A 301 3.03 16.37 10.25
CA ALA A 301 4.40 16.61 10.68
C ALA A 301 5.16 15.28 10.59
N VAL A 302 6.31 15.31 9.94
CA VAL A 302 7.23 14.18 9.81
C VAL A 302 8.57 14.59 10.38
N LEU A 303 9.08 13.81 11.31
CA LEU A 303 10.35 14.00 11.98
C LEU A 303 11.51 13.47 11.14
N PRO A 304 12.74 13.98 11.35
CA PRO A 304 13.95 13.43 10.72
C PRO A 304 14.19 11.94 10.99
N ASP A 305 13.73 11.42 12.13
CA ASP A 305 13.78 9.99 12.49
C ASP A 305 12.66 9.15 11.85
N GLY A 306 11.83 9.74 10.98
CA GLY A 306 10.71 9.10 10.32
C GLY A 306 9.42 9.04 11.15
N GLY A 307 9.43 9.44 12.42
CA GLY A 307 8.20 9.56 13.21
C GLY A 307 7.23 10.55 12.55
N TYR A 308 5.95 10.19 12.42
CA TYR A 308 4.99 11.06 11.73
C TYR A 308 3.65 11.15 12.45
N PHE A 309 2.98 12.27 12.23
CA PHE A 309 1.59 12.54 12.60
C PHE A 309 0.87 13.16 11.44
N PHE A 310 -0.17 12.51 10.95
CA PHE A 310 -1.17 13.05 10.03
C PHE A 310 -2.42 13.32 10.84
N TYR A 311 -3.06 14.46 10.62
CA TYR A 311 -4.30 14.78 11.30
C TYR A 311 -5.24 15.56 10.40
N ARG A 312 -6.54 15.34 10.59
CA ARG A 312 -7.60 16.05 9.87
C ARG A 312 -8.68 16.49 10.84
N PRO A 313 -9.23 17.71 10.67
CA PRO A 313 -10.27 18.21 11.55
C PRO A 313 -11.55 17.39 11.41
N ILE A 314 -12.19 17.04 12.52
CA ILE A 314 -13.51 16.41 12.54
C ILE A 314 -14.32 16.94 13.72
N GLY A 315 -15.47 17.57 13.44
CA GLY A 315 -16.25 18.24 14.48
C GLY A 315 -15.39 19.23 15.28
N ALA A 316 -15.26 19.00 16.58
CA ALA A 316 -14.49 19.85 17.50
C ALA A 316 -13.01 19.44 17.70
N GLY A 317 -12.53 18.36 17.09
CA GLY A 317 -11.12 17.95 17.18
C GLY A 317 -10.60 17.27 15.92
N TYR A 318 -9.89 16.15 16.05
CA TYR A 318 -9.07 15.59 14.98
C TYR A 318 -9.08 14.06 14.93
N ASP A 319 -9.22 13.52 13.72
CA ASP A 319 -8.69 12.18 13.43
C ASP A 319 -7.17 12.27 13.30
N ALA A 320 -6.48 11.22 13.73
CA ALA A 320 -5.03 11.18 13.71
C ALA A 320 -4.52 9.84 13.18
N LEU A 321 -3.59 9.87 12.23
CA LEU A 321 -2.80 8.74 11.78
C LEU A 321 -1.34 8.98 12.15
N TYR A 322 -0.73 8.15 12.99
CA TYR A 322 0.65 8.36 13.44
C TYR A 322 1.42 7.05 13.56
N GLY A 323 2.74 7.12 13.42
CA GLY A 323 3.62 5.96 13.43
C GLY A 323 5.04 6.34 13.03
N THR A 324 5.77 5.39 12.45
CA THR A 324 7.11 5.63 11.90
C THR A 324 7.11 5.30 10.42
N LEU A 325 7.63 6.22 9.60
CA LEU A 325 7.90 5.99 8.20
C LEU A 325 9.17 5.16 8.04
N LEU A 326 9.04 4.07 7.31
CA LEU A 326 10.10 3.28 6.75
C LEU A 326 10.47 3.89 5.40
N VAL A 327 11.72 4.31 5.28
CA VAL A 327 12.26 4.88 4.03
C VAL A 327 12.99 3.78 3.28
N THR A 328 12.63 3.61 2.01
CA THR A 328 13.43 2.78 1.10
C THR A 328 14.70 3.56 0.72
N PRO A 329 15.91 3.03 0.97
CA PRO A 329 17.16 3.71 0.58
C PRO A 329 17.17 4.08 -0.91
N GLY A 330 17.55 5.32 -1.24
CA GLY A 330 17.60 5.80 -2.62
C GLY A 330 16.25 6.03 -3.31
N SER A 331 15.14 6.01 -2.57
CA SER A 331 13.79 6.21 -3.09
C SER A 331 13.09 7.38 -2.40
N SER A 332 12.10 7.95 -3.08
CA SER A 332 11.13 8.88 -2.49
C SER A 332 9.97 8.16 -1.79
N LEU A 333 9.91 6.84 -1.88
CA LEU A 333 8.81 6.09 -1.28
C LEU A 333 8.99 5.88 0.23
N VAL A 334 7.89 6.06 0.93
CA VAL A 334 7.79 5.88 2.38
C VAL A 334 6.56 5.04 2.71
N SER A 335 6.72 4.04 3.57
CA SER A 335 5.58 3.30 4.14
C SER A 335 5.53 3.49 5.64
N SER A 336 4.37 3.35 6.27
CA SER A 336 4.36 3.20 7.72
C SER A 336 4.89 1.82 8.13
N ASN A 337 5.39 1.73 9.36
CA ASN A 337 5.65 0.46 10.02
C ASN A 337 4.35 -0.22 10.50
N ASP A 338 4.44 -1.49 10.88
CA ASP A 338 3.33 -2.28 11.45
C ASP A 338 2.77 -1.70 12.77
N GLY A 339 3.46 -0.71 13.35
CA GLY A 339 3.08 -0.01 14.56
C GLY A 339 2.26 1.27 14.34
N ALA A 340 1.95 1.65 13.11
CA ALA A 340 1.16 2.84 12.82
C ALA A 340 -0.31 2.67 13.20
N TYR A 341 -0.92 3.80 13.53
CA TYR A 341 -2.16 3.83 14.28
C TYR A 341 -3.10 4.92 13.80
N PHE A 342 -4.39 4.58 13.70
CA PHE A 342 -5.46 5.53 13.42
C PHE A 342 -6.32 5.72 14.66
N ASN A 343 -6.47 6.97 15.10
CA ASN A 343 -7.50 7.38 16.04
C ASN A 343 -8.62 8.10 15.28
N HIS A 344 -9.84 7.61 15.46
CA HIS A 344 -11.06 8.30 15.08
C HIS A 344 -11.67 9.02 16.29
N GLN A 345 -11.85 10.34 16.20
CA GLN A 345 -12.34 11.10 17.36
C GLN A 345 -13.85 10.93 17.64
N ASN A 346 -14.59 10.21 16.79
CA ASN A 346 -16.02 10.00 17.02
C ASN A 346 -16.25 9.04 18.21
N PRO A 347 -16.90 9.48 19.30
CA PRO A 347 -17.12 8.67 20.49
C PRO A 347 -18.07 7.46 20.28
N LEU A 348 -18.75 7.36 19.14
CA LEU A 348 -19.74 6.32 18.84
C LEU A 348 -19.23 5.20 17.91
N ALA A 349 -17.98 5.26 17.45
CA ALA A 349 -17.36 4.28 16.55
C ALA A 349 -16.13 3.63 17.21
N THR A 350 -15.61 2.55 16.62
CA THR A 350 -14.33 1.96 17.03
C THR A 350 -13.26 3.05 16.98
N GLN A 351 -12.87 3.56 18.15
CA GLN A 351 -12.05 4.77 18.29
C GLN A 351 -10.64 4.58 17.71
N TYR A 352 -10.23 3.33 17.45
CA TYR A 352 -8.84 2.95 17.30
C TYR A 352 -8.64 1.80 16.32
N THR A 353 -7.62 1.91 15.48
CA THR A 353 -7.18 0.83 14.58
C THR A 353 -5.65 0.76 14.54
N GLU A 354 -5.09 -0.40 14.85
CA GLU A 354 -3.65 -0.69 14.80
C GLU A 354 -3.26 -1.26 13.42
N SER A 355 -1.95 -1.39 13.20
CA SER A 355 -1.37 -1.91 11.95
C SER A 355 -1.82 -1.12 10.73
N MET A 356 -1.94 0.20 10.89
CA MET A 356 -2.27 1.05 9.76
C MET A 356 -1.14 1.05 8.75
N VAL A 357 -1.47 0.88 7.48
CA VAL A 357 -0.51 1.01 6.40
C VAL A 357 -0.78 2.29 5.63
N LEU A 358 0.20 3.17 5.68
CA LEU A 358 0.38 4.32 4.82
C LEU A 358 1.41 3.96 3.76
N SER A 359 1.13 4.32 2.52
CA SER A 359 2.05 4.26 1.39
C SER A 359 2.13 5.64 0.78
N GLY A 360 3.32 6.17 0.50
CA GLY A 360 3.43 7.45 -0.17
C GLY A 360 4.76 7.70 -0.88
N ASP A 361 4.76 8.73 -1.70
CA ASP A 361 5.90 9.33 -2.41
C ASP A 361 6.15 10.72 -1.79
N ALA A 362 7.25 10.83 -1.05
CA ALA A 362 7.72 12.04 -0.42
C ALA A 362 8.94 12.60 -1.17
N ARG A 363 8.74 13.75 -1.81
CA ARG A 363 9.77 14.50 -2.53
C ARG A 363 10.17 15.70 -1.68
N THR A 364 11.41 15.72 -1.22
CA THR A 364 11.88 16.68 -0.22
C THR A 364 11.62 18.12 -0.69
N GLY A 365 10.86 18.87 0.11
CA GLY A 365 10.53 20.27 -0.16
C GLY A 365 9.56 20.50 -1.33
N VAL A 366 8.97 19.45 -1.92
CA VAL A 366 8.10 19.57 -3.10
C VAL A 366 6.70 19.04 -2.83
N SER A 367 6.58 17.76 -2.49
CA SER A 367 5.27 17.10 -2.39
C SER A 367 5.32 15.87 -1.49
N PHE A 368 4.21 15.56 -0.84
CA PHE A 368 4.00 14.28 -0.19
C PHE A 368 2.60 13.77 -0.53
N ALA A 369 2.54 12.74 -1.36
CA ALA A 369 1.28 12.14 -1.81
C ALA A 369 1.28 10.63 -1.56
N GLY A 370 0.10 10.03 -1.41
CA GLY A 370 0.02 8.62 -1.09
C GLY A 370 -1.39 8.14 -0.79
N THR A 371 -1.48 6.96 -0.18
CA THR A 371 -2.73 6.34 0.24
C THR A 371 -2.59 5.72 1.63
N TYR A 372 -3.71 5.64 2.33
CA TYR A 372 -3.85 4.80 3.52
C TYR A 372 -5.27 4.23 3.55
N ALA A 373 -5.48 3.10 4.22
CA ALA A 373 -6.82 2.58 4.46
C ALA A 373 -7.47 3.39 5.58
N ASN A 374 -8.67 3.94 5.41
CA ASN A 374 -9.30 4.78 6.42
C ASN A 374 -10.35 4.01 7.22
N PRO A 375 -10.08 3.64 8.49
CA PRO A 375 -10.99 2.83 9.29
C PRO A 375 -12.34 3.53 9.53
N ALA A 376 -12.35 4.86 9.64
CA ALA A 376 -13.58 5.64 9.79
C ALA A 376 -14.52 5.56 8.57
N GLN A 377 -14.02 5.05 7.44
CA GLN A 377 -14.78 4.81 6.21
C GLN A 377 -14.78 3.33 5.82
N GLY A 378 -14.77 2.42 6.81
CA GLY A 378 -14.80 0.97 6.55
C GLY A 378 -13.52 0.45 5.89
N SER A 379 -12.38 1.10 6.14
CA SER A 379 -11.08 0.81 5.52
C SER A 379 -11.02 1.09 4.01
N ALA A 380 -11.87 2.00 3.50
CA ALA A 380 -11.77 2.50 2.14
C ALA A 380 -10.37 3.10 1.87
N ALA A 381 -9.87 2.93 0.66
CA ALA A 381 -8.61 3.54 0.25
C ALA A 381 -8.78 5.08 0.19
N THR A 382 -8.11 5.79 1.09
CA THR A 382 -8.06 7.25 1.12
C THR A 382 -6.72 7.71 0.55
N SER A 383 -6.77 8.43 -0.56
CA SER A 383 -5.60 9.10 -1.14
C SER A 383 -5.37 10.44 -0.50
N PHE A 384 -4.12 10.83 -0.27
CA PHE A 384 -3.74 12.16 0.18
C PHE A 384 -2.76 12.81 -0.81
N SER A 385 -2.80 14.13 -0.87
CA SER A 385 -1.87 14.95 -1.63
C SER A 385 -1.54 16.20 -0.83
N MET A 386 -0.28 16.37 -0.46
CA MET A 386 0.21 17.46 0.37
C MET A 386 1.40 18.17 -0.25
N VAL A 387 1.56 19.43 0.17
CA VAL A 387 2.69 20.32 -0.14
C VAL A 387 3.30 20.83 1.17
N PRO A 388 4.52 21.37 1.15
CA PRO A 388 5.13 21.97 2.35
C PRO A 388 4.19 23.01 2.98
N ASP A 389 4.00 22.91 4.30
CA ASP A 389 3.16 23.80 5.07
C ASP A 389 3.82 25.17 5.20
N THR A 390 3.21 26.22 4.67
CA THR A 390 3.70 27.59 4.77
C THR A 390 3.33 28.28 6.08
N THR A 391 2.38 27.74 6.85
CA THR A 391 1.96 28.26 8.16
C THR A 391 2.90 27.79 9.26
N PHE A 392 3.32 26.53 9.20
CA PHE A 392 4.36 25.97 10.08
C PHE A 392 5.57 25.56 9.23
N PRO A 393 6.29 26.51 8.60
CA PRO A 393 7.32 26.19 7.62
C PRO A 393 8.45 25.39 8.24
N TYR A 394 8.83 24.27 7.62
CA TYR A 394 10.04 23.55 8.02
C TYR A 394 11.26 24.27 7.43
N ASN A 395 11.91 25.12 8.22
CA ASN A 395 12.99 25.99 7.75
C ASN A 395 14.25 25.88 8.61
N ALA A 396 15.35 25.46 7.98
CA ALA A 396 16.68 25.28 8.59
C ALA A 396 17.41 26.59 8.94
N LEU A 397 16.84 27.74 8.58
CA LEU A 397 17.38 29.07 8.88
C LEU A 397 16.75 29.70 10.12
N LEU A 398 15.69 29.10 10.69
CA LEU A 398 15.04 29.60 11.90
C LEU A 398 15.64 28.95 13.15
N SER A 399 16.13 29.78 14.09
CA SER A 399 16.72 29.30 15.34
C SER A 399 15.75 28.40 16.13
N SER A 400 16.24 27.21 16.51
CA SER A 400 15.56 26.21 17.37
C SER A 400 15.49 26.61 18.86
N SER A 401 15.67 27.89 19.18
CA SER A 401 15.65 28.38 20.57
C SER A 401 14.28 28.20 21.20
N VAL A 402 14.21 27.37 22.25
CA VAL A 402 13.00 27.12 23.04
C VAL A 402 12.50 28.40 23.72
N ALA A 403 13.40 29.30 24.10
CA ALA A 403 13.03 30.56 24.76
C ALA A 403 12.10 31.43 23.89
N ARG A 404 12.19 31.32 22.55
CA ARG A 404 11.30 32.06 21.63
C ARG A 404 9.84 31.57 21.69
N LEU A 405 9.62 30.33 22.15
CA LEU A 405 8.29 29.77 22.31
C LEU A 405 7.60 30.25 23.59
N ALA A 406 8.30 30.94 24.49
CA ALA A 406 7.73 31.40 25.75
C ALA A 406 6.51 32.30 25.49
N GLY A 407 5.37 31.96 26.10
CA GLY A 407 4.10 32.63 25.88
C GLY A 407 2.91 31.76 26.26
N THR A 408 1.71 32.35 26.15
CA THR A 408 0.44 31.67 26.33
C THR A 408 -0.18 31.43 24.96
N TYR A 409 -0.77 30.25 24.75
CA TYR A 409 -1.39 29.84 23.51
C TYR A 409 -2.77 29.28 23.80
N SER A 410 -3.77 29.68 23.03
CA SER A 410 -5.14 29.19 23.17
C SER A 410 -5.57 28.41 21.93
N SER A 411 -6.22 27.27 22.14
CA SER A 411 -6.83 26.46 21.08
C SER A 411 -8.33 26.29 21.34
N PRO A 412 -9.20 26.62 20.37
CA PRO A 412 -10.63 26.33 20.42
C PRO A 412 -10.96 24.89 19.97
N SER A 413 -9.97 24.13 19.51
CA SER A 413 -10.14 22.74 19.09
C SER A 413 -9.28 21.86 19.97
N ILE A 414 -9.91 20.89 20.62
CA ILE A 414 -9.21 19.89 21.41
C ILE A 414 -9.69 18.49 21.10
N GLY A 415 -8.72 17.65 20.74
CA GLY A 415 -8.88 16.23 20.50
C GLY A 415 -9.35 15.44 21.73
N PHE A 416 -9.29 16.03 22.92
CA PHE A 416 -9.61 15.36 24.18
C PHE A 416 -10.15 16.36 25.22
N GLY A 417 -11.28 16.03 25.87
CA GLY A 417 -11.82 16.67 27.08
C GLY A 417 -12.01 18.20 27.06
N GLY A 418 -13.25 18.67 26.91
CA GLY A 418 -13.60 20.10 26.93
C GLY A 418 -13.79 20.69 25.53
N THR A 419 -13.88 22.02 25.45
CA THR A 419 -14.08 22.81 24.21
C THR A 419 -12.94 23.77 23.91
N SER A 420 -12.03 24.03 24.84
CA SER A 420 -10.84 24.84 24.62
C SER A 420 -9.71 24.46 25.57
N MET A 421 -8.48 24.82 25.20
CA MET A 421 -7.28 24.57 25.98
C MET A 421 -6.35 25.76 25.94
N SER A 422 -5.80 26.12 27.09
CA SER A 422 -4.74 27.12 27.22
C SER A 422 -3.44 26.43 27.59
N LEU A 423 -2.37 26.75 26.88
CA LEU A 423 -1.00 26.30 27.12
C LEU A 423 -0.12 27.49 27.45
N THR A 424 0.66 27.41 28.51
CA THR A 424 1.76 28.33 28.81
C THR A 424 3.08 27.59 28.62
N LEU A 425 3.98 28.17 27.84
CA LEU A 425 5.39 27.78 27.79
C LEU A 425 6.23 28.84 28.49
N ASN A 426 7.16 28.42 29.34
CA ASN A 426 8.20 29.32 29.84
C ASN A 426 9.48 29.26 28.98
N ALA A 427 10.43 30.14 29.28
CA ALA A 427 11.69 30.24 28.53
C ALA A 427 12.59 28.99 28.64
N LEU A 428 12.33 28.14 29.65
CA LEU A 428 13.04 26.87 29.85
C LEU A 428 12.37 25.69 29.12
N GLY A 429 11.22 25.92 28.49
CA GLY A 429 10.49 24.89 27.75
C GLY A 429 9.45 24.13 28.57
N GLU A 430 9.20 24.48 29.84
CA GLU A 430 8.14 23.84 30.61
C GLU A 430 6.77 24.19 30.03
N ILE A 431 5.97 23.17 29.73
CA ILE A 431 4.58 23.29 29.30
C ILE A 431 3.68 23.12 30.53
N LYS A 432 2.75 24.04 30.71
CA LYS A 432 1.60 23.88 31.60
C LYS A 432 0.33 24.25 30.87
N GLY A 433 -0.77 23.56 31.14
CA GLY A 433 -2.04 23.95 30.56
C GLY A 433 -3.24 23.37 31.25
N THR A 434 -4.39 23.92 30.89
CA THR A 434 -5.68 23.52 31.43
C THR A 434 -6.72 23.53 30.31
N THR A 435 -7.49 22.46 30.19
CA THR A 435 -8.66 22.39 29.32
C THR A 435 -9.87 23.07 29.98
N SER A 436 -10.89 23.44 29.21
CA SER A 436 -12.08 24.14 29.75
C SER A 436 -12.91 23.31 30.73
N ASN A 437 -12.74 21.99 30.77
CA ASN A 437 -13.35 21.10 31.78
C ASN A 437 -12.43 20.82 32.98
N GLY A 438 -11.29 21.52 33.10
CA GLY A 438 -10.40 21.45 34.25
C GLY A 438 -9.34 20.34 34.23
N CYS A 439 -9.11 19.65 33.10
CA CYS A 439 -7.95 18.75 33.00
C CYS A 439 -6.66 19.56 32.90
N ALA A 440 -5.75 19.33 33.84
CA ALA A 440 -4.42 19.93 33.84
C ALA A 440 -3.43 19.05 33.07
N LEU A 441 -2.50 19.70 32.38
CA LEU A 441 -1.41 19.04 31.69
C LEU A 441 -0.06 19.69 32.00
N THR A 442 0.98 18.88 32.03
CA THR A 442 2.36 19.32 32.23
C THR A 442 3.29 18.58 31.27
N GLY A 443 4.38 19.21 30.85
CA GLY A 443 5.36 18.56 29.97
C GLY A 443 6.57 19.46 29.74
N VAL A 444 7.48 19.03 28.86
CA VAL A 444 8.70 19.78 28.52
C VAL A 444 8.89 19.82 27.01
N VAL A 445 9.27 20.98 26.49
CA VAL A 445 9.72 21.20 25.11
C VAL A 445 11.23 21.40 25.11
N THR A 446 11.93 20.63 24.27
CA THR A 446 13.35 20.79 24.02
C THR A 446 13.60 21.03 22.53
N ALA A 447 14.73 21.64 22.20
CA ALA A 447 15.16 21.73 20.80
C ALA A 447 15.36 20.31 20.25
N TYR A 448 14.98 20.06 18.99
CA TYR A 448 15.20 18.75 18.38
C TYR A 448 16.69 18.57 18.05
N GLU A 449 17.32 17.51 18.58
CA GLU A 449 18.74 17.21 18.36
C GLU A 449 19.02 16.88 16.88
N GLY A 450 20.06 17.50 16.30
CA GLY A 450 20.48 17.26 14.92
C GLY A 450 19.82 18.13 13.84
N GLY A 451 19.01 19.15 14.20
CA GLY A 451 18.34 20.03 13.23
C GLY A 451 18.39 21.52 13.57
N GLY A 452 18.79 22.35 12.62
CA GLY A 452 18.69 23.82 12.68
C GLY A 452 17.28 24.37 12.41
N ASN A 453 16.23 23.68 12.83
CA ASN A 453 14.85 23.94 12.38
C ASN A 453 13.94 24.43 13.53
N ASN A 454 12.79 25.01 13.17
CA ASN A 454 11.66 25.30 14.08
C ASN A 454 10.87 24.03 14.52
N LEU A 455 11.56 22.90 14.66
CA LEU A 455 11.04 21.66 15.24
C LEU A 455 11.56 21.50 16.66
N TYR A 456 10.66 21.07 17.53
CA TYR A 456 10.95 20.86 18.93
C TYR A 456 10.45 19.49 19.36
N ARG A 457 11.14 18.86 20.30
CA ARG A 457 10.70 17.60 20.90
C ARG A 457 9.84 17.92 22.11
N VAL A 458 8.71 17.23 22.23
CA VAL A 458 7.82 17.31 23.39
C VAL A 458 7.99 16.03 24.18
N GLN A 459 8.30 16.14 25.46
CA GLN A 459 8.58 15.02 26.35
C GLN A 459 7.72 15.10 27.60
N ASN A 460 7.42 13.94 28.16
CA ASN A 460 6.76 13.80 29.45
C ASN A 460 5.45 14.57 29.57
N LEU A 461 4.66 14.63 28.49
CA LEU A 461 3.36 15.27 28.53
C LEU A 461 2.40 14.39 29.35
N ALA A 462 2.09 14.84 30.56
CA ALA A 462 1.30 14.15 31.55
C ALA A 462 -0.03 14.87 31.81
N TYR A 463 -1.04 14.11 32.20
CA TYR A 463 -2.40 14.59 32.42
C TYR A 463 -2.84 14.29 33.85
N THR A 464 -3.38 15.29 34.53
CA THR A 464 -3.78 15.20 35.95
C THR A 464 -5.09 15.94 36.21
N GLY A 465 -5.84 15.53 37.23
CA GLY A 465 -7.05 16.20 37.69
C GLY A 465 -8.34 15.37 37.56
N GLY A 466 -9.29 15.63 38.45
CA GLY A 466 -10.60 14.95 38.50
C GLY A 466 -11.51 15.44 37.38
N GLY A 467 -11.56 14.70 36.27
CA GLY A 467 -12.28 15.07 35.04
C GLY A 467 -11.47 14.86 33.76
N CYS A 468 -10.21 14.45 33.89
CA CYS A 468 -9.35 14.21 32.75
C CYS A 468 -9.49 12.77 32.21
N PRO A 469 -9.91 12.56 30.93
CA PRO A 469 -9.98 11.23 30.33
C PRO A 469 -8.63 10.50 30.28
N PHE A 470 -7.54 11.27 30.33
CA PHE A 470 -6.17 10.80 30.28
C PHE A 470 -5.47 10.81 31.64
N ASN A 471 -6.22 11.05 32.74
CA ASN A 471 -5.66 10.93 34.07
C ASN A 471 -5.07 9.52 34.24
N SER A 472 -3.84 9.40 34.75
CA SER A 472 -3.07 8.14 34.85
C SER A 472 -2.66 7.47 33.52
N SER A 473 -2.86 8.13 32.37
CA SER A 473 -2.27 7.66 31.11
C SER A 473 -0.73 7.73 31.16
N PRO A 474 -0.02 6.91 30.37
CA PRO A 474 1.42 7.03 30.24
C PRO A 474 1.79 8.39 29.68
N ASN A 475 2.92 8.92 30.12
CA ASN A 475 3.50 10.16 29.60
C ASN A 475 3.60 10.13 28.07
N GLN A 476 3.04 11.14 27.42
CA GLN A 476 3.11 11.27 25.96
C GLN A 476 4.38 11.98 25.52
N THR A 477 4.87 11.60 24.34
CA THR A 477 6.03 12.21 23.69
C THR A 477 5.68 12.50 22.22
N GLY A 478 6.32 13.50 21.64
CA GLY A 478 6.14 13.81 20.23
C GLY A 478 6.88 15.08 19.81
N VAL A 479 6.21 15.92 19.02
CA VAL A 479 6.80 17.05 18.32
C VAL A 479 5.99 18.32 18.52
N ALA A 480 6.69 19.45 18.51
CA ALA A 480 6.08 20.77 18.38
C ALA A 480 6.67 21.55 17.21
N SER A 481 5.87 22.46 16.65
CA SER A 481 6.27 23.37 15.57
C SER A 481 5.70 24.76 15.83
N ALA A 482 6.48 25.79 15.56
CA ALA A 482 6.07 27.17 15.74
C ALA A 482 5.64 27.83 14.43
N ARG A 483 4.58 28.64 14.51
CA ARG A 483 4.18 29.60 13.48
C ARG A 483 4.83 30.94 13.80
N PHE A 484 5.44 31.55 12.80
CA PHE A 484 6.04 32.87 12.92
C PHE A 484 5.18 33.94 12.23
N ASP A 485 5.37 35.19 12.61
CA ASP A 485 4.89 36.33 11.82
C ASP A 485 5.54 36.37 10.43
N ALA A 486 5.05 37.25 9.56
CA ALA A 486 5.57 37.39 8.19
C ALA A 486 7.05 37.80 8.13
N ALA A 487 7.59 38.40 9.20
CA ALA A 487 8.98 38.82 9.29
C ALA A 487 9.90 37.74 9.90
N GLY A 488 9.35 36.59 10.33
CA GLY A 488 10.07 35.52 11.02
C GLY A 488 10.52 35.87 12.44
N GLN A 489 10.05 36.98 13.01
CA GLN A 489 10.60 37.57 14.24
C GLN A 489 9.88 37.08 15.50
N ALA A 490 8.55 37.11 15.51
CA ALA A 490 7.75 36.65 16.64
C ALA A 490 7.04 35.32 16.37
N VAL A 491 6.92 34.49 17.40
CA VAL A 491 6.06 33.29 17.38
C VAL A 491 4.62 33.71 17.62
N THR A 492 3.74 33.39 16.68
CA THR A 492 2.30 33.75 16.69
C THR A 492 1.38 32.54 16.88
N GLY A 493 1.92 31.33 16.82
CA GLY A 493 1.15 30.11 17.08
C GLY A 493 2.04 28.90 17.35
N LEU A 494 1.44 27.86 17.91
CA LEU A 494 2.13 26.65 18.34
C LEU A 494 1.30 25.43 17.96
N ARG A 495 1.94 24.44 17.34
CA ARG A 495 1.43 23.09 17.14
C ARG A 495 2.14 22.13 18.06
N VAL A 496 1.40 21.29 18.78
CA VAL A 496 1.92 20.20 19.61
C VAL A 496 1.19 18.91 19.24
N LEU A 497 1.97 17.88 18.90
CA LEU A 497 1.49 16.57 18.46
C LEU A 497 2.20 15.51 19.31
N THR A 498 1.47 14.79 20.16
CA THR A 498 2.06 13.75 21.03
C THR A 498 1.25 12.48 21.03
N ALA A 499 1.91 11.36 21.32
CA ALA A 499 1.24 10.08 21.57
C ALA A 499 1.92 9.27 22.68
N ALA A 500 1.19 8.30 23.22
CA ALA A 500 1.67 7.29 24.16
C ALA A 500 0.99 5.94 23.92
N ARG A 501 1.56 4.89 24.52
CA ARG A 501 1.00 3.54 24.60
C ARG A 501 1.16 3.00 26.01
N THR A 502 0.14 2.34 26.56
CA THR A 502 0.24 1.56 27.79
C THR A 502 0.90 0.20 27.51
N LEU A 503 1.33 -0.47 28.58
CA LEU A 503 1.77 -1.87 28.51
C LEU A 503 0.66 -2.82 28.01
N THR A 504 -0.61 -2.48 28.26
CA THR A 504 -1.79 -3.22 27.81
C THR A 504 -2.21 -2.88 26.37
N GLY A 505 -1.47 -2.01 25.68
CA GLY A 505 -1.70 -1.66 24.28
C GLY A 505 -2.64 -0.48 24.03
N GLN A 506 -3.27 0.08 25.07
CA GLN A 506 -4.11 1.28 24.93
C GLN A 506 -3.26 2.47 24.48
N ARG A 507 -3.77 3.27 23.54
CA ARG A 507 -3.05 4.42 22.99
C ARG A 507 -3.73 5.72 23.40
N PHE A 508 -2.90 6.75 23.49
CA PHE A 508 -3.30 8.10 23.83
C PHE A 508 -2.62 9.05 22.85
N GLN A 509 -3.30 10.10 22.43
CA GLN A 509 -2.68 11.14 21.62
C GLN A 509 -3.26 12.50 21.91
N THR A 510 -2.48 13.53 21.60
CA THR A 510 -2.84 14.92 21.76
C THR A 510 -2.47 15.70 20.51
N ILE A 511 -3.44 16.45 20.02
CA ILE A 511 -3.26 17.42 18.94
C ILE A 511 -3.72 18.76 19.50
N PHE A 512 -2.79 19.70 19.57
CA PHE A 512 -3.03 21.07 19.96
C PHE A 512 -2.55 22.00 18.85
N ILE A 513 -3.42 22.89 18.39
CA ILE A 513 -3.13 23.91 17.39
C ILE A 513 -3.59 25.25 17.97
N GLY A 514 -2.65 25.97 18.59
CA GLY A 514 -2.96 27.21 19.31
C GLY A 514 -2.43 28.45 18.65
N THR A 515 -3.14 29.56 18.85
CA THR A 515 -2.68 30.91 18.56
C THR A 515 -2.23 31.59 19.84
N ARG A 516 -1.17 32.39 19.74
CA ARG A 516 -0.63 33.15 20.86
C ARG A 516 -1.55 34.28 21.29
#